data_AF-A0A1H9SIF3-F1
#
_entry.id   AF-A0A1H9SIF3-F1
#
_cell.length_a   1.000
_cell.length_b   1.000
_cell.length_c   1.000
_cell.angle_alpha   90.00
_cell.angle_beta   90.00
_cell.angle_gamma   90.00
#
_symmetry.space_group_name_H-M   'P 1'
#
loop_
_entity.id
_entity.type
_entity.pdbx_description
1 polymer ?
#
loop_
_entity_poly.entity_id
_entity_poly.type
_entity_poly.pdbx_seq_one_letter_code
_entity_poly.pdbx_strand_id
1 'polypeptide(L)'
;MKNVLGFIFEILRILVVMFVILGAYAVFNSYVLEWLGGIHILGGSWLELVFFLLQAGGILILITVFYRNKLKLSGAMREYQPPFAPETARKMVIAGIAAIAVSYVILFALAIFS
;
A
#
# COMPACT_ATOMS: atom_id res chain seq x y z
N MET A 1 -7.55 29.96 -12.99
CA MET A 1 -8.43 28.78 -13.29
C MET A 1 -7.68 27.60 -13.92
N LYS A 2 -6.74 27.78 -14.87
CA LYS A 2 -5.96 26.66 -15.46
C LYS A 2 -5.25 25.78 -14.42
N ASN A 3 -4.74 26.36 -13.33
CA ASN A 3 -4.06 25.61 -12.26
C ASN A 3 -5.02 24.77 -11.39
N VAL A 4 -6.29 25.16 -11.27
CA VAL A 4 -7.28 24.44 -10.43
C VAL A 4 -7.76 23.19 -11.14
N LEU A 5 -8.04 23.27 -12.44
CA LEU A 5 -8.43 22.10 -13.24
C LEU A 5 -7.30 21.07 -13.33
N GLY A 6 -6.05 21.52 -13.50
CA GLY A 6 -4.88 20.64 -13.47
C GLY A 6 -4.71 19.94 -12.13
N PHE A 7 -4.89 20.67 -11.03
CA PHE A 7 -4.85 20.13 -9.67
C PHE A 7 -5.96 19.09 -9.42
N ILE A 8 -7.20 19.38 -9.81
CA ILE A 8 -8.33 18.44 -9.69
C ILE A 8 -8.05 17.16 -10.48
N PHE A 9 -7.53 17.28 -11.70
CA PHE A 9 -7.20 16.13 -12.53
C PHE A 9 -6.06 15.29 -11.94
N GLU A 10 -5.08 15.92 -11.32
CA GLU A 10 -3.98 15.24 -10.64
C GLU A 10 -4.46 14.48 -9.40
N ILE A 11 -5.34 15.09 -8.58
CA ILE A 11 -6.02 14.40 -7.47
C ILE A 11 -6.81 13.21 -7.97
N LEU A 12 -7.64 13.40 -9.01
CA LEU A 12 -8.46 12.33 -9.56
C LEU A 12 -7.60 11.16 -10.05
N ARG A 13 -6.48 11.46 -10.72
CA ARG A 13 -5.52 10.44 -11.16
C ARG A 13 -4.92 9.66 -9.98
N ILE A 14 -4.51 10.36 -8.91
CA ILE A 14 -3.98 9.71 -7.69
C ILE A 14 -5.05 8.81 -7.08
N LEU A 15 -6.28 9.31 -6.95
CA LEU A 15 -7.40 8.54 -6.38
C LEU A 15 -7.68 7.28 -7.20
N VAL A 16 -7.72 7.39 -8.54
CA VAL A 16 -7.93 6.22 -9.42
C VAL A 16 -6.79 5.22 -9.30
N VAL A 17 -5.53 5.67 -9.31
CA VAL A 17 -4.38 4.77 -9.15
C VAL A 17 -4.38 4.09 -7.78
N MET A 18 -4.66 4.85 -6.71
CA MET A 18 -4.80 4.29 -5.37
C MET A 18 -5.95 3.28 -5.30
N PHE A 19 -7.10 3.60 -5.89
CA PHE A 19 -8.25 2.71 -5.93
C PHE A 19 -7.93 1.39 -6.66
N VAL A 20 -7.26 1.46 -7.80
CA VAL A 20 -6.85 0.26 -8.55
C VAL A 20 -5.85 -0.59 -7.76
N ILE A 21 -4.84 0.04 -7.15
CA ILE A 21 -3.82 -0.69 -6.36
C ILE A 21 -4.46 -1.32 -5.12
N LEU A 22 -5.25 -0.56 -4.37
CA LEU A 22 -5.92 -1.05 -3.16
C LEU A 22 -6.98 -2.11 -3.50
N GLY A 23 -7.72 -1.93 -4.59
CA GLY A 23 -8.70 -2.90 -5.07
C GLY A 23 -8.04 -4.21 -5.51
N ALA A 24 -7.00 -4.14 -6.34
CA ALA A 24 -6.24 -5.33 -6.74
C ALA A 24 -5.61 -6.03 -5.53
N TYR A 25 -5.08 -5.26 -4.58
CA TYR A 25 -4.55 -5.80 -3.33
C TYR A 25 -5.64 -6.48 -2.50
N ALA A 26 -6.80 -5.86 -2.33
CA ALA A 26 -7.91 -6.42 -1.56
C ALA A 26 -8.41 -7.74 -2.16
N VAL A 27 -8.54 -7.81 -3.50
CA VAL A 27 -8.91 -9.03 -4.22
C VAL A 27 -7.86 -10.11 -4.06
N PHE A 28 -6.57 -9.78 -4.20
CA PHE A 28 -5.49 -10.73 -3.94
C PHE A 28 -5.53 -11.24 -2.49
N ASN A 29 -5.71 -10.34 -1.53
CA ASN A 29 -5.75 -10.66 -0.11
C ASN A 29 -6.96 -11.55 0.23
N SER A 30 -8.12 -11.34 -0.40
CA SER A 30 -9.28 -12.20 -0.20
C SER A 30 -9.04 -13.62 -0.70
N TYR A 31 -8.40 -13.78 -1.87
CA TYR A 31 -8.03 -15.11 -2.37
C TYR A 31 -7.05 -15.82 -1.44
N VAL A 32 -6.06 -15.11 -0.91
CA VAL A 32 -5.10 -15.68 0.05
C VAL A 32 -5.80 -16.12 1.34
N LEU A 33 -6.69 -15.29 1.88
CA LEU A 33 -7.44 -15.63 3.10
C LEU A 33 -8.37 -16.82 2.87
N GLU A 34 -9.10 -16.84 1.75
CA GLU A 34 -9.99 -17.96 1.40
C GLU A 34 -9.22 -19.27 1.25
N TRP A 35 -8.06 -19.24 0.57
CA TRP A 35 -7.23 -20.43 0.40
C TRP A 35 -6.69 -21.00 1.71
N LEU A 36 -6.44 -20.15 2.71
CA LEU A 36 -5.94 -20.60 4.01
C LEU A 36 -7.04 -21.14 4.95
N GLY A 37 -8.32 -21.06 4.59
CA GLY A 37 -9.44 -21.47 5.46
C GLY A 37 -10.41 -20.34 5.84
N GLY A 38 -10.26 -19.16 5.25
CA GLY A 38 -11.16 -18.03 5.38
C GLY A 38 -10.83 -17.07 6.51
N ILE A 39 -11.71 -16.09 6.73
CA ILE A 39 -11.53 -15.02 7.74
C ILE A 39 -11.49 -15.59 9.16
N HIS A 40 -12.00 -16.81 9.38
CA HIS A 40 -12.03 -17.46 10.70
C HIS A 40 -10.63 -17.70 11.32
N ILE A 41 -9.58 -17.74 10.50
CA ILE A 41 -8.18 -17.82 10.94
C ILE A 41 -7.76 -16.56 11.71
N LEU A 42 -8.36 -15.43 11.35
CA LEU A 42 -8.19 -14.15 12.03
C LEU A 42 -9.14 -14.14 13.24
N GLY A 43 -8.77 -14.88 14.28
CA GLY A 43 -9.58 -15.12 15.48
C GLY A 43 -9.66 -13.96 16.48
N GLY A 44 -9.76 -12.70 16.03
CA GLY A 44 -9.94 -11.52 16.89
C GLY A 44 -8.73 -11.22 17.80
N SER A 45 -7.56 -11.75 17.47
CA SER A 45 -6.36 -11.67 18.33
C SER A 45 -5.53 -10.41 18.05
N TRP A 46 -4.63 -10.05 18.97
CA TRP A 46 -3.66 -8.97 18.74
C TRP A 46 -2.84 -9.16 17.44
N LEU A 47 -2.60 -10.42 17.03
CA LEU A 47 -1.87 -10.73 15.80
C LEU A 47 -2.63 -10.33 14.53
N GLU A 48 -3.97 -10.36 14.57
CA GLU A 48 -4.81 -9.87 13.48
C GLU A 48 -4.65 -8.36 13.29
N LEU A 49 -4.67 -7.60 14.39
CA LEU A 49 -4.43 -6.16 14.32
C LEU A 49 -3.05 -5.86 13.75
N VAL A 50 -2.01 -6.57 14.20
CA VAL A 50 -0.65 -6.41 13.69
C VAL A 50 -0.58 -6.76 12.20
N PHE A 51 -1.24 -7.84 11.77
CA PHE A 51 -1.37 -8.22 10.36
C PHE A 51 -1.95 -7.08 9.52
N PHE A 52 -3.12 -6.55 9.90
CA PHE A 52 -3.75 -5.46 9.14
C PHE A 52 -2.92 -4.17 9.16
N LEU A 53 -2.30 -3.82 10.29
CA LEU A 53 -1.46 -2.63 10.39
C LEU A 53 -0.21 -2.74 9.52
N LEU A 54 0.43 -3.91 9.45
CA LEU A 54 1.58 -4.14 8.57
C LEU A 54 1.18 -4.06 7.10
N GLN A 55 0.03 -4.62 6.73
CA GLN A 55 -0.50 -4.53 5.37
C GLN A 55 -0.81 -3.09 4.98
N ALA A 56 -1.63 -2.40 5.79
CA ALA A 56 -2.02 -1.02 5.54
C ALA A 56 -0.81 -0.08 5.52
N GLY A 57 0.08 -0.19 6.50
CA GLY A 57 1.31 0.59 6.58
C GLY A 57 2.25 0.33 5.40
N GLY A 58 2.43 -0.93 5.01
CA GLY A 58 3.26 -1.31 3.87
C GLY A 58 2.75 -0.71 2.56
N ILE A 59 1.44 -0.83 2.31
CA ILE A 59 0.82 -0.25 1.10
C ILE A 59 0.90 1.27 1.11
N LEU A 60 0.65 1.93 2.26
CA LEU A 60 0.76 3.38 2.37
C LEU A 60 2.18 3.88 2.08
N ILE A 61 3.20 3.18 2.57
CA ILE A 61 4.60 3.48 2.24
C ILE A 61 4.83 3.36 0.73
N LEU A 62 4.38 2.27 0.10
CA LEU A 62 4.55 2.05 -1.34
C LEU A 62 3.84 3.11 -2.18
N ILE A 63 2.58 3.43 -1.85
CA ILE A 63 1.82 4.50 -2.51
C ILE A 63 2.54 5.84 -2.34
N THR A 64 3.08 6.12 -1.15
CA THR A 64 3.79 7.38 -0.87
C THR A 64 5.03 7.52 -1.75
N VAL A 65 5.84 6.46 -1.86
CA VAL A 65 7.03 6.46 -2.73
C VAL A 65 6.63 6.56 -4.20
N PHE A 66 5.63 5.79 -4.63
CA PHE A 66 5.13 5.83 -6.01
C PHE A 66 4.62 7.23 -6.37
N TYR A 67 3.85 7.84 -5.48
CA TYR A 67 3.31 9.17 -5.69
C TYR A 67 4.41 10.24 -5.79
N ARG A 68 5.33 10.30 -4.81
CA ARG A 68 6.39 11.31 -4.81
C ARG A 68 7.41 11.14 -5.94
N ASN A 69 7.70 9.90 -6.36
CA ASN A 69 8.78 9.65 -7.31
C ASN A 69 8.32 9.39 -8.75
N LYS A 70 7.09 8.94 -9.00
CA LYS A 70 6.58 8.64 -10.36
C LYS A 70 5.47 9.59 -10.78
N LEU A 71 4.44 9.79 -9.94
CA LEU A 71 3.29 10.62 -10.32
C LEU A 71 3.64 12.12 -10.34
N LYS A 72 4.36 12.61 -9.34
CA LYS A 72 4.79 14.03 -9.28
C LYS A 72 5.81 14.43 -10.35
N LEU A 73 6.49 13.50 -11.02
CA LEU A 73 7.38 13.85 -12.16
C LEU A 73 6.62 14.47 -13.34
N SER A 74 5.29 14.25 -13.41
CA SER A 74 4.41 14.67 -14.50
C SER A 74 3.33 15.69 -14.11
N GLY A 75 3.37 16.22 -12.86
CA GLY A 75 2.26 16.97 -12.25
C GLY A 75 2.58 18.42 -11.88
N ALA A 76 1.53 19.21 -11.62
CA ALA A 76 1.64 20.62 -11.24
C ALA A 76 2.31 20.83 -9.87
N MET A 77 2.32 19.77 -9.04
CA MET A 77 2.95 19.73 -7.73
C MET A 77 4.47 19.53 -7.74
N ARG A 78 5.11 19.41 -8.92
CA ARG A 78 6.56 19.17 -9.06
C ARG A 78 7.43 20.27 -8.44
N GLU A 79 6.97 21.52 -8.48
CA GLU A 79 7.72 22.68 -7.96
C GLU A 79 7.76 22.75 -6.43
N TYR A 80 6.77 22.16 -5.75
CA TYR A 80 6.59 22.34 -4.31
C TYR A 80 7.24 21.24 -3.45
N GLN A 81 7.56 20.07 -4.02
CA GLN A 81 8.19 18.98 -3.28
C GLN A 81 9.04 18.11 -4.22
N PRO A 82 10.38 18.10 -4.05
CA PRO A 82 11.24 17.25 -4.85
C PRO A 82 10.97 15.77 -4.57
N PRO A 83 11.27 14.87 -5.53
CA PRO A 83 11.21 13.43 -5.31
C PRO A 83 12.14 13.01 -4.16
N PHE A 84 11.87 11.87 -3.54
CA PHE A 84 12.80 11.30 -2.58
C PHE A 84 14.14 10.98 -3.25
N ALA A 85 15.23 11.13 -2.51
CA ALA A 85 16.52 10.62 -2.93
C ALA A 85 16.43 9.12 -3.27
N PRO A 86 17.13 8.63 -4.31
CA PRO A 86 17.01 7.24 -4.76
C PRO A 86 17.25 6.21 -3.65
N GLU A 87 18.20 6.48 -2.75
CA GLU A 87 18.50 5.61 -1.61
C GLU A 87 17.34 5.54 -0.61
N THR A 88 16.76 6.68 -0.24
CA THR A 88 15.61 6.76 0.67
C THR A 88 14.39 6.08 0.06
N ALA A 89 14.14 6.33 -1.22
CA ALA A 89 13.06 5.69 -1.96
C ALA A 89 13.21 4.17 -1.97
N ARG A 90 14.43 3.66 -2.22
CA ARG A 90 14.72 2.22 -2.19
C ARG A 90 14.49 1.64 -0.80
N LYS A 91 14.98 2.29 0.26
CA LYS A 91 14.77 1.85 1.65
C LYS A 91 13.28 1.79 2.00
N MET A 92 12.51 2.81 1.61
CA MET A 92 11.07 2.84 1.84
C MET A 92 10.34 1.76 1.05
N VAL A 93 10.70 1.50 -0.21
CA VAL A 93 10.13 0.40 -1.00
C VAL A 93 10.42 -0.94 -0.33
N ILE A 94 11.67 -1.17 0.08
CA ILE A 94 12.05 -2.39 0.79
C ILE A 94 11.26 -2.52 2.09
N ALA A 95 11.13 -1.45 2.88
CA ALA A 95 10.37 -1.46 4.13
C ALA A 95 8.88 -1.76 3.88
N GLY A 96 8.28 -1.18 2.83
CA GLY A 96 6.88 -1.44 2.47
C GLY A 96 6.64 -2.88 2.04
N ILE A 97 7.51 -3.43 1.17
CA ILE A 97 7.45 -4.83 0.75
C ILE A 97 7.70 -5.76 1.94
N ALA A 98 8.67 -5.46 2.80
CA ALA A 98 8.98 -6.25 3.98
C ALA A 98 7.81 -6.28 4.96
N ALA A 99 7.14 -5.15 5.19
CA ALA A 99 5.95 -5.10 6.05
C ALA A 99 4.84 -6.01 5.53
N ILE A 100 4.55 -5.96 4.22
CA ILE A 100 3.56 -6.84 3.59
C ILE A 100 4.00 -8.30 3.68
N ALA A 101 5.26 -8.63 3.39
CA ALA A 101 5.77 -10.00 3.48
C ALA A 101 5.67 -10.56 4.90
N VAL A 102 6.08 -9.79 5.91
CA VAL A 102 5.97 -10.17 7.33
C VAL A 102 4.51 -10.38 7.73
N SER A 103 3.59 -9.56 7.23
CA SER A 103 2.16 -9.77 7.47
C SER A 103 1.70 -11.14 6.97
N TYR A 104 2.13 -11.58 5.78
CA TYR A 104 1.77 -12.90 5.26
C TYR A 104 2.43 -14.04 6.03
N VAL A 105 3.64 -13.85 6.56
CA VAL A 105 4.28 -14.82 7.46
C VAL A 105 3.45 -15.00 8.73
N ILE A 106 2.95 -13.91 9.32
CA ILE A 106 2.05 -13.97 10.48
C ILE A 106 0.77 -14.72 10.12
N LEU A 107 0.17 -14.41 8.97
CA LEU A 107 -1.05 -15.07 8.51
C LEU A 107 -0.85 -16.58 8.32
N PHE A 108 0.25 -16.98 7.69
CA PHE A 108 0.60 -18.39 7.52
C PHE A 108 0.85 -19.11 8.84
N ALA A 109 1.55 -18.46 9.78
CA ALA A 109 1.76 -19.03 11.10
C ALA A 109 0.42 -19.23 11.81
N LEU A 110 -0.48 -18.25 11.78
CA LEU A 110 -1.82 -18.38 12.32
C LEU A 110 -2.57 -19.55 11.69
N ALA A 111 -2.56 -19.68 10.36
CA ALA A 111 -3.25 -20.77 9.66
C ALA A 111 -2.71 -22.17 9.98
N ILE A 112 -1.41 -22.31 10.28
CA ILE A 112 -0.79 -23.60 10.62
C ILE A 112 -1.09 -23.99 12.08
N PHE A 113 -1.20 -23.01 12.98
CA PHE A 113 -1.37 -23.24 14.42
C PHE A 113 -2.81 -23.06 14.92
N SER A 114 -3.75 -22.67 14.05
CA SER A 114 -5.21 -22.60 14.30
C SER A 114 -5.90 -23.93 14.04
#